data_AF-A0A8D7ZZK0-F1
#
_entry.id   AF-A0A8D7ZZK0-F1
#
_cell.length_a   1.000
_cell.length_b   1.000
_cell.length_c   1.000
_cell.angle_alpha   90.00
_cell.angle_beta   90.00
_cell.angle_gamma   90.00
#
_symmetry.space_group_name_H-M   'P 1'
#
loop_
_entity.id
_entity.type
_entity.pdbx_description
1 polymer ?
#
loop_
_entity_poly.entity_id
_entity_poly.type
_entity_poly.pdbx_seq_one_letter_code
_entity_poly.pdbx_strand_id
1 'polypeptide(L)'
;MESVYDHHQQDGGGGSVVAAGGITNLYNKILEIHWKFLDAEESMEKINLRRQLEDLIVQYICNMPHSQKFMLLQTVQVLQSSIAKMEDFSAYKASIGFEAISQYANNLFTKPWRKEYKVIKVIRLKRPGFGV
;
A
#
# COMPACT_ATOMS: atom_id res chain seq x y z
N MET A 1 4.44 37.69 49.70
CA MET A 1 5.14 36.43 49.39
C MET A 1 5.31 36.40 47.88
N GLU A 2 6.50 36.81 47.43
CA GLU A 2 6.92 36.72 46.04
C GLU A 2 6.96 35.24 45.62
N SER A 3 6.45 34.95 44.42
CA SER A 3 6.90 33.79 43.66
C SER A 3 7.12 34.26 42.23
N VAL A 4 8.40 34.24 41.87
CA VAL A 4 9.02 34.70 40.64
C VAL A 4 8.54 33.82 39.48
N TYR A 5 7.79 34.38 38.55
CA TYR A 5 7.62 33.79 37.23
C TYR A 5 8.62 34.44 36.28
N ASP A 6 9.73 33.75 36.09
CA ASP A 6 10.71 34.07 35.06
C ASP A 6 11.11 32.76 34.36
N HIS A 7 10.74 32.65 33.09
CA HIS A 7 11.62 32.35 31.96
C HIS A 7 10.80 32.02 30.72
N HIS A 8 10.63 33.04 29.89
CA HIS A 8 10.54 32.82 28.46
C HIS A 8 11.91 32.34 27.98
N GLN A 9 12.00 31.08 27.55
CA GLN A 9 12.94 30.70 26.51
C GLN A 9 12.28 29.64 25.64
N GLN A 10 11.79 30.09 24.49
CA GLN A 10 11.55 29.25 23.33
C GLN A 10 12.87 28.56 22.97
N ASP A 11 12.85 27.24 22.77
CA ASP A 11 13.63 26.59 21.71
C ASP A 11 13.28 25.10 21.60
N GLY A 12 13.21 24.62 20.36
CA GLY A 12 13.43 23.20 20.06
C GLY A 12 12.24 22.37 19.55
N GLY A 13 11.47 22.88 18.58
CA GLY A 13 10.69 22.03 17.68
C GLY A 13 11.60 21.13 16.81
N GLY A 14 12.15 20.06 17.40
CA GLY A 14 13.13 19.17 16.78
C GLY A 14 12.63 17.77 16.41
N GLY A 15 11.32 17.49 16.53
CA GLY A 15 10.79 16.12 16.43
C GLY A 15 10.36 15.63 15.03
N SER A 16 10.30 16.50 14.01
CA SER A 16 9.59 16.15 12.75
C SER A 16 10.48 16.02 11.52
N VAL A 17 11.58 16.76 11.44
CA VAL A 17 12.40 16.84 10.21
C VAL A 17 13.26 15.60 9.97
N VAL A 18 13.73 14.91 11.03
CA VAL A 18 14.58 13.71 10.91
C VAL A 18 13.76 12.47 10.51
N ALA A 19 12.52 12.38 10.98
CA ALA A 19 11.60 11.28 10.64
C ALA A 19 11.13 11.34 9.17
N ALA A 20 10.88 12.54 8.65
CA ALA A 20 10.44 12.73 7.26
C ALA A 20 11.51 12.29 6.24
N GLY A 21 12.79 12.57 6.53
CA GLY A 21 13.92 12.11 5.71
C GLY A 21 14.06 10.59 5.71
N GLY A 22 13.92 9.95 6.89
CA GLY A 22 13.96 8.49 7.02
C GLY A 22 12.84 7.78 6.24
N ILE A 23 11.61 8.28 6.32
CA ILE A 23 10.45 7.70 5.63
C ILE A 23 10.56 7.84 4.11
N THR A 24 11.03 9.00 3.62
CA THR A 24 11.26 9.23 2.19
C THR A 24 12.35 8.30 1.64
N ASN A 25 13.43 8.12 2.40
CA ASN A 25 14.50 7.18 2.04
C ASN A 25 14.00 5.73 2.00
N LEU A 26 13.14 5.34 2.95
CA LEU A 26 12.55 4.00 2.97
C LEU A 26 11.62 3.76 1.78
N TYR A 27 10.80 4.74 1.41
CA TYR A 27 9.94 4.64 0.23
C TYR A 27 10.75 4.49 -1.07
N ASN A 28 11.80 5.31 -1.24
CA ASN A 28 12.70 5.19 -2.38
C ASN A 28 13.36 3.81 -2.43
N LYS A 29 13.72 3.24 -1.27
CA LYS A 29 14.28 1.88 -1.20
C LYS A 29 13.25 0.82 -1.59
N ILE A 30 12.01 0.95 -1.14
CA ILE A 30 10.90 0.08 -1.57
C ILE A 30 10.77 0.14 -3.09
N LEU A 31 10.75 1.32 -3.69
CA LEU A 31 10.66 1.47 -5.15
C LEU A 31 11.84 0.80 -5.87
N GLU A 32 13.07 1.00 -5.42
CA GLU A 32 14.26 0.39 -6.01
C GLU A 32 14.19 -1.14 -6.01
N ILE A 33 13.86 -1.75 -4.86
CA ILE A 33 13.76 -3.21 -4.75
C ILE A 33 12.54 -3.72 -5.53
N HIS A 34 11.45 -2.95 -5.58
CA HIS A 34 10.25 -3.35 -6.31
C HIS A 34 10.53 -3.44 -7.80
N TRP A 35 11.26 -2.48 -8.38
CA TRP A 35 11.69 -2.56 -9.78
C TRP A 35 12.53 -3.81 -10.06
N LYS A 36 13.52 -4.10 -9.20
CA LYS A 36 14.32 -5.33 -9.33
C LYS A 36 13.47 -6.59 -9.26
N PHE A 37 12.46 -6.61 -8.37
CA PHE A 37 11.54 -7.73 -8.24
C PHE A 37 10.68 -7.94 -9.49
N LEU A 38 10.21 -6.86 -10.12
CA LEU A 38 9.40 -6.92 -11.35
C LEU A 38 10.23 -7.42 -12.54
N ASP A 39 11.50 -6.99 -12.65
CA ASP A 39 12.40 -7.39 -13.73
C ASP A 39 13.00 -8.80 -13.54
N ALA A 40 13.01 -9.33 -12.32
CA ALA A 40 13.57 -10.65 -12.03
C ALA A 40 12.74 -11.79 -12.66
N GLU A 41 13.44 -12.75 -13.25
CA GLU A 41 12.86 -14.04 -13.67
C GLU A 41 12.47 -14.90 -12.46
N GLU A 42 11.64 -15.91 -12.70
CA GLU A 42 11.19 -16.85 -11.66
C GLU A 42 12.40 -17.64 -11.11
N SER A 43 12.89 -17.21 -9.95
CA SER A 43 14.19 -17.61 -9.42
C SER A 43 14.24 -17.44 -7.91
N MET A 44 15.26 -18.03 -7.28
CA MET A 44 15.52 -17.83 -5.85
C MET A 44 15.75 -16.35 -5.50
N GLU A 45 16.35 -15.60 -6.43
CA GLU A 45 16.58 -14.17 -6.25
C GLU A 45 15.25 -13.41 -6.16
N LYS A 46 14.28 -13.72 -7.02
CA LYS A 46 12.93 -13.12 -6.97
C LYS A 46 12.23 -13.37 -5.63
N ILE A 47 12.40 -14.56 -5.06
CA ILE A 47 11.89 -14.90 -3.72
C ILE A 47 12.56 -14.04 -2.64
N ASN A 48 13.88 -13.85 -2.72
CA ASN A 48 14.62 -13.01 -1.78
C ASN A 48 14.23 -11.53 -1.89
N LEU A 49 14.07 -11.02 -3.11
CA LEU A 49 13.60 -9.66 -3.36
C LEU A 49 12.19 -9.44 -2.80
N ARG A 50 11.29 -10.44 -2.93
CA ARG A 50 9.97 -10.40 -2.32
C ARG A 50 10.03 -10.29 -0.79
N ARG A 51 10.84 -11.12 -0.13
CA ARG A 51 11.01 -11.07 1.33
C ARG A 51 11.52 -9.70 1.79
N GLN A 52 12.53 -9.17 1.10
CA GLN A 52 13.06 -7.83 1.36
C GLN A 52 11.98 -6.75 1.19
N LEU A 53 11.13 -6.85 0.17
CA LEU A 53 9.99 -5.93 0.00
C LEU A 53 9.02 -6.00 1.16
N GLU A 54 8.63 -7.20 1.57
CA GLU A 54 7.71 -7.42 2.70
C GLU A 54 8.27 -6.76 3.98
N ASP A 55 9.56 -6.96 4.28
CA ASP A 55 10.22 -6.35 5.45
C ASP A 55 10.26 -4.81 5.39
N LEU A 56 10.59 -4.25 4.22
CA LEU A 56 10.64 -2.79 4.03
C LEU A 56 9.24 -2.16 4.10
N ILE A 57 8.23 -2.82 3.53
CA ILE A 57 6.83 -2.37 3.55
C ILE A 57 6.29 -2.37 4.98
N VAL A 58 6.58 -3.41 5.77
CA VAL A 58 6.20 -3.45 7.19
C VAL A 58 6.81 -2.28 7.95
N GLN A 59 8.12 -2.04 7.78
CA GLN A 59 8.79 -0.90 8.40
C GLN A 59 8.14 0.43 7.97
N TYR A 60 7.78 0.58 6.70
CA TYR A 60 7.18 1.80 6.19
C TYR A 60 5.78 2.04 6.77
N ILE A 61 4.92 1.02 6.73
CA ILE A 61 3.53 1.11 7.22
C ILE A 61 3.50 1.34 8.73
N CYS A 62 4.44 0.78 9.50
CA CYS A 62 4.50 0.97 10.95
C CYS A 62 4.95 2.39 11.35
N ASN A 63 5.78 3.05 10.54
CA ASN A 63 6.30 4.38 10.84
C ASN A 63 5.48 5.52 10.24
N MET A 64 4.56 5.23 9.31
CA MET A 64 3.79 6.25 8.60
C MET A 64 2.44 6.57 9.28
N PRO A 65 2.03 7.84 9.37
CA PRO A 65 0.68 8.21 9.81
C PRO A 65 -0.40 7.53 8.96
N HIS A 66 -1.49 7.07 9.57
CA HIS A 66 -2.57 6.37 8.85
C HIS A 66 -3.13 7.15 7.65
N SER A 67 -3.19 8.48 7.75
CA SER A 67 -3.66 9.38 6.68
C SER A 67 -2.76 9.42 5.45
N GLN A 68 -1.53 8.92 5.53
CA GLN A 68 -0.53 9.00 4.46
C GLN A 68 -0.16 7.63 3.86
N LYS A 69 -0.69 6.52 4.40
CA LYS A 69 -0.37 5.15 3.95
C LYS A 69 -0.79 4.86 2.50
N PHE A 70 -1.66 5.69 1.95
CA PHE A 70 -2.16 5.55 0.60
C PHE A 70 -1.83 6.80 -0.21
N MET A 71 -1.17 6.59 -1.35
CA MET A 71 -0.81 7.67 -2.27
C MET A 71 -2.00 8.17 -3.09
N LEU A 72 -2.96 7.29 -3.37
CA LEU A 72 -4.15 7.62 -4.16
C LEU A 72 -5.36 7.76 -3.24
N LEU A 73 -5.93 8.96 -3.21
CA LEU A 73 -7.11 9.27 -2.39
C LEU A 73 -8.30 8.37 -2.73
N GLN A 74 -8.48 8.05 -4.01
CA GLN A 74 -9.56 7.19 -4.49
C GLN A 74 -9.48 5.79 -3.88
N THR A 75 -8.27 5.26 -3.69
CA THR A 75 -8.07 3.96 -3.05
C THR A 75 -8.56 3.98 -1.60
N VAL A 76 -8.25 5.04 -0.85
CA VAL A 76 -8.74 5.22 0.52
C VAL A 76 -10.25 5.33 0.55
N GLN A 77 -10.82 6.16 -0.32
CA GLN A 77 -12.26 6.39 -0.37
C GLN A 77 -13.05 5.11 -0.67
N VAL A 78 -12.56 4.29 -1.61
CA VAL A 78 -13.17 3.00 -1.92
C VAL A 78 -13.06 2.06 -0.73
N LEU A 79 -11.88 1.92 -0.12
CA LEU A 79 -11.68 1.05 1.04
C LEU A 79 -12.57 1.47 2.22
N GLN A 80 -12.60 2.76 2.56
CA GLN A 80 -13.45 3.29 3.62
C GLN A 80 -14.93 3.10 3.31
N SER A 81 -15.36 3.32 2.06
CA SER A 81 -16.73 3.07 1.65
C SER A 81 -17.10 1.60 1.74
N SER A 82 -16.20 0.69 1.36
CA SER A 82 -16.41 -0.75 1.50
C SER A 82 -16.54 -1.16 2.96
N ILE A 83 -15.69 -0.64 3.85
CA ILE A 83 -15.77 -0.89 5.30
C ILE A 83 -17.11 -0.39 5.86
N ALA A 84 -17.56 0.79 5.45
CA ALA A 84 -18.74 1.42 6.02
C ALA A 84 -20.07 0.86 5.48
N LYS A 85 -20.09 0.40 4.21
CA LYS A 85 -21.33 0.09 3.49
C LYS A 85 -21.56 -1.39 3.21
N MET A 86 -20.52 -2.24 3.28
CA MET A 86 -20.67 -3.68 3.05
C MET A 86 -20.90 -4.40 4.37
N GLU A 87 -22.06 -5.05 4.50
CA GLU A 87 -22.41 -5.83 5.70
C GLU A 87 -21.44 -6.99 5.96
N ASP A 88 -20.90 -7.59 4.89
CA ASP A 88 -19.98 -8.74 4.94
C ASP A 88 -18.52 -8.38 4.63
N PHE A 89 -18.13 -7.13 4.93
CA PHE A 89 -16.76 -6.66 4.74
C PHE A 89 -15.76 -7.61 5.40
N SER A 90 -14.69 -7.93 4.66
CA SER A 90 -13.59 -8.74 5.17
C SER A 90 -12.29 -8.21 4.61
N ALA A 91 -11.32 -7.98 5.49
CA ALA A 91 -9.97 -7.59 5.11
C ALA A 91 -9.34 -8.61 4.13
N TYR A 92 -9.66 -9.90 4.29
CA TYR A 92 -9.22 -10.96 3.38
C TYR A 92 -9.83 -10.84 1.97
N LYS A 93 -11.14 -10.54 1.87
CA LYS A 93 -11.76 -10.28 0.55
C LYS A 93 -11.17 -9.01 -0.09
N ALA A 94 -10.92 -7.99 0.72
CA ALA A 94 -10.27 -6.76 0.25
C ALA A 94 -8.85 -7.03 -0.27
N SER A 95 -8.05 -7.86 0.43
CA SER A 95 -6.70 -8.21 -0.03
C SER A 95 -6.71 -8.99 -1.34
N ILE A 96 -7.69 -9.88 -1.57
CA ILE A 96 -7.88 -10.54 -2.87
C ILE A 96 -8.17 -9.50 -3.97
N GLY A 97 -8.99 -8.49 -3.67
CA GLY A 97 -9.28 -7.41 -4.62
C GLY A 97 -8.03 -6.60 -5.00
N PHE A 98 -7.21 -6.23 -4.01
CA PHE A 98 -5.94 -5.54 -4.25
C PHE A 98 -4.94 -6.40 -5.03
N GLU A 99 -4.87 -7.71 -4.73
CA GLU A 99 -4.04 -8.65 -5.48
C GLU A 99 -4.47 -8.74 -6.95
N ALA A 100 -5.78 -8.80 -7.23
CA ALA A 100 -6.29 -8.79 -8.60
C ALA A 100 -5.92 -7.49 -9.35
N ILE A 101 -5.97 -6.33 -8.68
CA ILE A 101 -5.52 -5.05 -9.24
C ILE A 101 -4.02 -5.08 -9.55
N SER A 102 -3.21 -5.57 -8.61
CA SER A 102 -1.76 -5.73 -8.77
C SER A 102 -1.42 -6.60 -10.00
N GLN A 103 -2.05 -7.76 -10.11
CA GLN A 103 -1.88 -8.67 -11.25
C GLN A 103 -2.31 -8.04 -12.57
N TYR A 104 -3.42 -7.29 -12.57
CA TYR A 104 -3.87 -6.57 -13.76
C TYR A 104 -2.82 -5.53 -14.18
N ALA A 105 -2.33 -4.70 -13.25
CA ALA A 105 -1.25 -3.75 -13.52
C ALA A 105 0.01 -4.45 -14.04
N ASN A 106 0.38 -5.59 -13.45
CA ASN A 106 1.51 -6.40 -13.92
C ASN A 106 1.37 -6.87 -15.37
N ASN A 107 0.16 -7.30 -15.74
CA ASN A 107 -0.12 -7.71 -17.11
C ASN A 107 -0.07 -6.54 -18.11
N LEU A 108 -0.40 -5.31 -17.69
CA LEU A 108 -0.33 -4.13 -18.58
C LEU A 108 1.09 -3.90 -19.10
N PHE A 109 2.10 -4.00 -18.23
CA PHE A 109 3.48 -3.71 -18.61
C PHE A 109 4.23 -4.93 -19.14
N THR A 110 3.94 -6.15 -18.66
CA THR A 110 4.60 -7.38 -19.15
C THR A 110 4.02 -7.89 -20.47
N LYS A 111 2.76 -7.57 -20.79
CA LYS A 111 2.05 -8.07 -21.97
C LYS A 111 1.39 -6.94 -22.77
N PRO A 112 2.11 -5.87 -23.16
CA PRO A 112 1.55 -4.68 -23.78
C PRO A 112 0.87 -4.94 -25.14
N TRP A 113 1.13 -6.09 -25.78
CA TRP A 113 0.51 -6.48 -27.03
C TRP A 113 -0.91 -7.07 -26.88
N ARG A 114 -1.31 -7.51 -25.68
CA ARG A 114 -2.62 -8.15 -25.48
C ARG A 114 -3.75 -7.13 -25.42
N LYS A 115 -4.53 -6.96 -26.49
CA LYS A 115 -5.65 -5.99 -26.54
C LYS A 115 -6.71 -6.13 -25.43
N GLU A 116 -6.77 -7.28 -24.77
CA GLU A 116 -7.69 -7.61 -23.68
C GLU A 116 -7.56 -6.69 -22.47
N TYR A 117 -6.42 -6.02 -22.27
CA TYR A 117 -6.32 -5.03 -21.19
C TYR A 117 -7.32 -3.88 -21.35
N LYS A 118 -7.80 -3.59 -22.57
CA LYS A 118 -8.77 -2.51 -22.81
C LYS A 118 -10.16 -2.82 -22.24
N VAL A 119 -10.41 -4.06 -21.81
CA VAL A 119 -11.72 -4.51 -21.34
C VAL A 119 -11.57 -5.32 -20.05
N ILE A 120 -12.03 -4.76 -18.93
CA ILE A 120 -12.17 -5.51 -17.68
C ILE A 120 -13.49 -6.28 -17.73
N LYS A 121 -13.42 -7.60 -17.94
CA LYS A 121 -14.60 -8.47 -17.88
C LYS A 121 -14.92 -8.82 -16.43
N VAL A 122 -16.02 -8.30 -15.91
CA VAL A 122 -16.55 -8.72 -14.60
C VAL A 122 -17.25 -10.07 -14.77
N ILE A 123 -16.53 -11.16 -14.51
CA ILE A 123 -17.12 -12.50 -14.49
C ILE A 123 -17.89 -12.63 -13.17
N ARG A 124 -19.21 -12.47 -13.23
CA ARG A 124 -20.09 -12.87 -12.13
C ARG A 124 -20.07 -14.40 -12.09
N LEU A 125 -19.34 -14.99 -11.14
CA LEU A 125 -19.47 -16.43 -10.86
C LEU A 125 -20.93 -16.67 -10.43
N LYS A 126 -21.77 -17.15 -11.35
CA LYS A 126 -23.06 -17.72 -10.99
C LYS A 126 -22.75 -18.90 -10.08
N ARG A 127 -23.09 -18.80 -8.78
CA ARG A 127 -23.07 -19.97 -7.91
C ARG A 127 -23.99 -21.03 -8.55
N PRO A 128 -23.50 -22.23 -8.84
CA PRO A 128 -24.37 -23.29 -9.31
C PRO A 128 -25.25 -23.77 -8.15
N GLY A 129 -26.56 -23.72 -8.36
CA GLY A 129 -27.54 -24.60 -7.70
C GLY A 129 -27.96 -24.27 -6.27
N PHE A 130 -28.99 -23.44 -6.13
CA PHE A 130 -30.14 -23.79 -5.28
C PHE A 130 -31.38 -23.50 -6.11
N GLY A 131 -31.75 -24.48 -6.95
CA GLY A 131 -33.10 -24.57 -7.48
C GLY A 131 -33.98 -25.14 -6.38
N VAL A 132 -35.16 -24.52 -6.24
CA VAL A 132 -36.24 -24.86 -5.30
C VAL A 132 -36.71 -26.29 -5.48
#